data_AF-A0A816BNJ1-F1
#
_entry.id   AF-A0A816BNJ1-F1
#
_cell.length_a   1.000
_cell.length_b   1.000
_cell.length_c   1.000
_cell.angle_alpha   90.00
_cell.angle_beta   90.00
_cell.angle_gamma   90.00
#
_symmetry.space_group_name_H-M   'P 1'
#
loop_
_entity.id
_entity.type
_entity.pdbx_description
1 polymer ?
#
loop_
_entity_poly.entity_id
_entity_poly.type
_entity_poly.pdbx_seq_one_letter_code
_entity_poly.pdbx_strand_id
1 'polypeptide(L)'
;MVTVGVSCILTFLTDQQRINLLLSSNEHIVSLIKAVTTVHDNIILTKHRVNVSTFVRNMMRFSEYVIVMIQPTVAKFLQKTFYQGLNEFTVIYWAVTKRKGSMNGLWTKRTENPYDGWYDCQYESRVISIDCISGTFLIDNMTIGFLPDKIIFHETFVRVFDDHIFEVQVADSSNTYITKHSYHDNGLVQYEFYFNNRINQLIIKEQYIHTNDILQLIPHSFFKNELPDMFVSNYSHWWNSKNQTIEFRPIHFKDINFLNNKSYIMFINRRYVTTTEQFNPQILINQSSVFFQSLFNRYFSRLDDKPYIYMMLNNIDQTNFIVHIHLSRLGIAFQYDPRTNIIISREYSYMCIDEHQLFGSLTGLMSGLLLSPLSVNKRKMECYPYRKLIVPFGELHSEKTSNIDYQTVIIHRSSSVSFLHQYFVFILNDRLKILQSTDSPTGWLYLALLHAMTSHTLPDQYTGMTGMERAFQLLNSAGCWSDQPFDSLSLNMLSQIAAISPKVDYYPEHLTYMEKIDWNKNGIPYSMQHFGYYLLAKRLIETSQQLEFMYSPSISTKMPEIFENKLYNESLLKKLYWNYRDSYNPIARLPKEIEENILCSLYVTP
;
A
#
# COMPACT_ATOMS: atom_id res chain seq x y z
N MET A 1 13.02 0.47 -31.85
CA MET A 1 12.29 -0.11 -33.00
C MET A 1 11.51 0.93 -33.80
N VAL A 2 10.80 1.88 -33.18
CA VAL A 2 10.07 2.97 -33.89
C VAL A 2 10.93 3.70 -34.91
N THR A 3 12.15 4.12 -34.53
CA THR A 3 13.07 4.83 -35.43
C THR A 3 13.48 4.03 -36.67
N VAL A 4 13.63 2.71 -36.54
CA VAL A 4 13.97 1.82 -37.66
C VAL A 4 12.80 1.69 -38.63
N GLY A 5 11.58 1.47 -38.10
CA GLY A 5 10.37 1.40 -38.92
C GLY A 5 10.10 2.72 -39.67
N VAL A 6 10.25 3.85 -38.99
CA VAL A 6 10.11 5.18 -39.61
C VAL A 6 11.17 5.42 -40.68
N SER A 7 12.44 5.06 -40.42
CA SER A 7 13.50 5.17 -41.44
C SER A 7 13.19 4.35 -42.69
N CYS A 8 12.64 3.13 -42.53
CA CYS A 8 12.20 2.31 -43.65
C CYS A 8 11.02 2.93 -44.43
N ILE A 9 10.11 3.64 -43.77
CA ILE A 9 9.01 4.35 -44.45
C ILE A 9 9.54 5.55 -45.23
N LEU A 10 10.52 6.27 -44.66
CA LEU A 10 11.10 7.46 -45.29
C LEU A 10 11.94 7.15 -46.53
N THR A 11 12.42 5.91 -46.73
CA THR A 11 13.11 5.55 -47.98
C THR A 11 12.21 5.59 -49.21
N PHE A 12 10.88 5.56 -49.00
CA PHE A 12 9.91 5.70 -50.08
C PHE A 12 9.60 7.17 -50.43
N LEU A 13 10.16 8.15 -49.71
CA LEU A 13 10.08 9.58 -50.03
C LEU A 13 10.96 9.91 -51.25
N THR A 14 10.50 9.56 -52.45
CA THR A 14 11.22 9.78 -53.71
C THR A 14 10.28 10.28 -54.81
N ASP A 15 10.81 10.64 -55.98
CA ASP A 15 9.99 11.07 -57.12
C ASP A 15 8.97 10.02 -57.53
N GLN A 16 7.80 10.46 -58.02
CA GLN A 16 6.66 9.60 -58.33
C GLN A 16 6.97 8.49 -59.35
N GLN A 17 7.94 8.71 -60.24
CA GLN A 17 8.44 7.68 -61.17
C GLN A 17 9.24 6.57 -60.47
N ARG A 18 10.03 6.92 -59.44
CA ARG A 18 10.80 5.97 -58.63
C ARG A 18 9.92 5.20 -57.65
N ILE A 19 8.88 5.85 -57.10
CA ILE A 19 7.86 5.19 -56.27
C ILE A 19 7.18 4.04 -57.06
N ASN A 20 6.81 4.28 -58.31
CA ASN A 20 6.19 3.25 -59.16
C ASN A 20 7.14 2.08 -59.48
N LEU A 21 8.46 2.33 -59.51
CA LEU A 21 9.48 1.28 -59.69
C LEU A 21 9.73 0.48 -58.40
N LEU A 22 9.76 1.16 -57.25
CA LEU A 22 9.97 0.53 -55.94
C LEU A 22 8.75 -0.29 -55.49
N LEU A 23 7.53 0.12 -55.83
CA LEU A 23 6.30 -0.60 -55.49
C LEU A 23 5.86 -1.58 -56.59
N SER A 24 6.81 -2.05 -57.41
CA SER A 24 6.54 -2.99 -58.50
C SER A 24 6.61 -4.47 -58.10
N SER A 25 7.11 -4.77 -56.90
CA SER A 25 7.21 -6.14 -56.37
C SER A 25 6.37 -6.32 -55.10
N ASN A 26 5.86 -7.54 -54.90
CA ASN A 26 5.13 -7.91 -53.69
C ASN A 26 6.02 -7.79 -52.43
N GLU A 27 7.31 -8.12 -52.53
CA GLU A 27 8.26 -8.05 -51.42
C GLU A 27 8.40 -6.63 -50.85
N HIS A 28 8.38 -5.61 -51.71
CA HIS A 28 8.47 -4.22 -51.26
C HIS A 28 7.20 -3.75 -50.54
N ILE A 29 6.02 -4.22 -50.98
CA ILE A 29 4.75 -3.93 -50.32
C ILE A 29 4.64 -4.63 -48.98
N VAL A 30 5.01 -5.91 -48.90
CA VAL A 30 5.07 -6.65 -47.64
C VAL A 30 6.02 -5.96 -46.65
N SER A 31 7.19 -5.51 -47.13
CA SER A 31 8.16 -4.79 -46.31
C SER A 31 7.63 -3.44 -45.81
N LEU A 32 6.92 -2.71 -46.67
CA LEU A 32 6.24 -1.46 -46.31
C LEU A 32 5.20 -1.70 -45.23
N ILE A 33 4.26 -2.64 -45.45
CA ILE A 33 3.19 -2.93 -44.49
C ILE A 33 3.77 -3.37 -43.14
N LYS A 34 4.82 -4.21 -43.14
CA LYS A 34 5.55 -4.60 -41.92
C LYS A 34 6.18 -3.41 -41.20
N ALA A 35 6.74 -2.44 -41.92
CA ALA A 35 7.28 -1.23 -41.32
C ALA A 35 6.16 -0.37 -40.69
N VAL A 36 5.01 -0.23 -41.36
CA VAL A 36 3.87 0.51 -40.82
C VAL A 36 3.27 -0.19 -39.60
N THR A 37 3.05 -1.51 -39.63
CA THR A 37 2.51 -2.26 -38.49
C THR A 37 3.43 -2.24 -37.28
N THR A 38 4.75 -2.40 -37.49
CA THR A 38 5.72 -2.30 -36.39
C THR A 38 5.77 -0.91 -35.77
N VAL A 39 5.62 0.16 -36.56
CA VAL A 39 5.49 1.52 -36.03
C VAL A 39 4.22 1.64 -35.20
N HIS A 40 3.07 1.21 -35.72
CA HIS A 40 1.78 1.21 -35.02
C HIS A 40 1.82 0.51 -33.66
N ASP A 41 2.32 -0.73 -33.65
CA ASP A 41 2.42 -1.57 -32.47
C ASP A 41 3.30 -0.94 -31.38
N ASN A 42 4.45 -0.38 -31.77
CA ASN A 42 5.32 0.31 -30.83
C ASN A 42 4.72 1.63 -30.32
N ILE A 43 3.88 2.33 -31.09
CA ILE A 43 3.13 3.50 -30.59
C ILE A 43 2.19 3.05 -29.49
N ILE A 44 1.42 1.98 -29.70
CA ILE A 44 0.48 1.47 -28.70
C ILE A 44 1.21 1.16 -27.39
N LEU A 45 2.36 0.51 -27.47
CA LEU A 45 3.20 0.22 -26.30
C LEU A 45 3.79 1.47 -25.62
N THR A 46 4.11 2.51 -26.39
CA THR A 46 4.78 3.73 -25.89
C THR A 46 3.83 4.85 -25.48
N LYS A 47 2.53 4.77 -25.81
CA LYS A 47 1.49 5.73 -25.38
C LYS A 47 1.52 6.00 -23.87
N HIS A 48 2.03 5.06 -23.08
CA HIS A 48 2.01 5.11 -21.62
C HIS A 48 3.39 5.25 -20.97
N ARG A 49 4.48 5.10 -21.75
CA ARG A 49 5.87 5.25 -21.28
C ARG A 49 6.51 6.52 -21.87
N VAL A 50 6.19 7.67 -21.25
CA VAL A 50 6.99 8.93 -21.25
C VAL A 50 7.04 9.77 -22.53
N ASN A 51 7.13 11.10 -22.33
CA ASN A 51 7.49 12.18 -23.24
C ASN A 51 8.35 11.75 -24.45
N VAL A 52 7.69 11.42 -25.55
CA VAL A 52 8.33 11.28 -26.85
C VAL A 52 8.96 12.63 -27.22
N SER A 53 10.26 12.65 -27.53
CA SER A 53 10.95 13.88 -27.91
C SER A 53 10.26 14.54 -29.11
N THR A 54 10.32 15.88 -29.19
CA THR A 54 9.75 16.65 -30.29
C THR A 54 10.25 16.17 -31.66
N PHE A 55 11.52 15.74 -31.72
CA PHE A 55 12.13 15.14 -32.91
C PHE A 55 11.42 13.85 -33.35
N VAL A 56 11.21 12.89 -32.44
CA VAL A 56 10.53 11.62 -32.78
C VAL A 56 9.08 11.88 -33.16
N ARG A 57 8.39 12.80 -32.48
CA ARG A 57 7.01 13.18 -32.85
C ARG A 57 6.91 13.77 -34.26
N ASN A 58 7.88 14.60 -34.65
CA ASN A 58 7.92 15.16 -36.00
C ASN A 58 8.20 14.07 -37.04
N MET A 59 9.14 13.17 -36.77
CA MET A 59 9.45 12.03 -37.65
C MET A 59 8.22 11.12 -37.88
N MET A 60 7.41 10.89 -36.84
CA MET A 60 6.17 10.11 -36.95
C MET A 60 5.13 10.78 -37.84
N ARG A 61 4.92 12.10 -37.69
CA ARG A 61 4.04 12.88 -38.58
C ARG A 61 4.51 12.86 -40.02
N PHE A 62 5.82 12.93 -40.25
CA PHE A 62 6.38 12.80 -41.60
C PHE A 62 6.13 11.42 -42.18
N SER A 63 6.28 10.34 -41.40
CA SER A 63 5.94 8.99 -41.91
C SER A 63 4.46 8.83 -42.26
N GLU A 64 3.55 9.38 -41.46
CA GLU A 64 2.11 9.36 -41.78
C GLU A 64 1.82 10.09 -43.10
N TYR A 65 2.45 11.25 -43.32
CA TYR A 65 2.34 11.98 -44.58
C TYR A 65 2.83 11.16 -45.78
N VAL A 66 3.99 10.50 -45.66
CA VAL A 66 4.55 9.65 -46.73
C VAL A 66 3.61 8.49 -47.06
N ILE A 67 3.06 7.82 -46.05
CA ILE A 67 2.14 6.69 -46.24
C ILE A 67 0.87 7.14 -46.98
N VAL A 68 0.26 8.26 -46.57
CA VAL A 68 -0.93 8.80 -47.24
C VAL A 68 -0.64 9.21 -48.68
N MET A 69 0.54 9.77 -48.95
CA MET A 69 0.96 10.16 -50.31
C MET A 69 1.12 8.94 -51.23
N ILE A 70 1.63 7.82 -50.69
CA ILE A 70 1.92 6.60 -51.43
C ILE A 70 0.71 5.66 -51.53
N GLN A 71 -0.27 5.78 -50.65
CA GLN A 71 -1.44 4.89 -50.61
C GLN A 71 -2.16 4.71 -51.96
N PRO A 72 -2.37 5.74 -52.81
CA PRO A 72 -3.03 5.56 -54.10
C PRO A 72 -2.24 4.68 -55.09
N THR A 73 -0.91 4.68 -55.04
CA THR A 73 -0.08 3.81 -55.89
C THR A 73 -0.09 2.38 -55.36
N VAL A 74 -0.06 2.19 -54.03
CA VAL A 74 -0.22 0.89 -53.37
C VAL A 74 -1.59 0.28 -53.69
N ALA A 75 -2.68 1.05 -53.60
CA ALA A 75 -4.03 0.58 -53.90
C ALA A 75 -4.17 0.11 -55.36
N LYS A 76 -3.62 0.87 -56.32
CA LYS A 76 -3.60 0.48 -57.75
C LYS A 76 -2.81 -0.79 -57.99
N PHE A 77 -1.67 -0.95 -57.32
CA PHE A 77 -0.84 -2.15 -57.45
C PHE A 77 -1.53 -3.38 -56.85
N LEU A 78 -2.07 -3.27 -55.64
CA LEU A 78 -2.78 -4.36 -54.96
C LEU A 78 -3.99 -4.85 -55.77
N GLN A 79 -4.72 -3.93 -56.41
CA GLN A 79 -5.82 -4.30 -57.30
C GLN A 79 -5.34 -5.02 -58.57
N LYS A 80 -4.18 -4.62 -59.13
CA LYS A 80 -3.59 -5.25 -60.31
C LYS A 80 -3.06 -6.66 -60.03
N THR A 81 -2.57 -6.92 -58.82
CA THR A 81 -1.98 -8.21 -58.41
C THR A 81 -2.94 -9.12 -57.65
N PHE A 82 -4.25 -8.86 -57.74
CA PHE A 82 -5.28 -9.61 -57.00
C PHE A 82 -4.97 -9.76 -55.49
N TYR A 83 -4.38 -8.73 -54.89
CA TYR A 83 -4.06 -8.66 -53.46
C TYR A 83 -3.05 -9.70 -52.95
N GLN A 84 -2.22 -10.28 -53.83
CA GLN A 84 -1.24 -11.31 -53.45
C GLN A 84 -0.26 -10.85 -52.35
N GLY A 85 0.16 -9.57 -52.38
CA GLY A 85 1.04 -9.00 -51.33
C GLY A 85 0.41 -8.99 -49.94
N LEU A 86 -0.93 -8.90 -49.83
CA LEU A 86 -1.62 -9.00 -48.54
C LEU A 86 -1.60 -10.44 -48.01
N ASN A 87 -1.78 -11.44 -48.89
CA ASN A 87 -1.66 -12.85 -48.53
C ASN A 87 -0.25 -13.22 -48.04
N GLU A 88 0.80 -12.70 -48.69
CA GLU A 88 2.18 -12.90 -48.25
C GLU A 88 2.44 -12.25 -46.88
N PHE A 89 1.91 -11.03 -46.66
CA PHE A 89 2.02 -10.34 -45.37
C PHE A 89 1.29 -11.09 -44.24
N THR A 90 0.06 -11.56 -44.46
CA THR A 90 -0.69 -12.29 -43.42
C THR A 90 -0.02 -13.59 -43.03
N VAL A 91 0.54 -14.34 -43.99
CA VAL A 91 1.32 -15.57 -43.72
C VAL A 91 2.56 -15.27 -42.88
N ILE A 92 3.21 -14.12 -43.08
CA ILE A 92 4.38 -13.71 -42.30
C ILE A 92 3.99 -13.26 -40.89
N TYR A 93 2.93 -12.47 -40.75
CA TYR A 93 2.55 -11.79 -39.51
C TYR A 93 1.72 -12.65 -38.56
N TRP A 94 0.88 -13.54 -39.10
CA TRP A 94 0.03 -14.44 -38.34
C TRP A 94 0.58 -15.87 -38.39
N ALA A 95 1.17 -16.33 -37.29
CA ALA A 95 1.86 -17.63 -37.22
C ALA A 95 0.95 -18.84 -37.51
N VAL A 96 -0.37 -18.70 -37.33
CA VAL A 96 -1.35 -19.77 -37.58
C VAL A 96 -1.43 -20.16 -39.06
N THR A 97 -1.32 -19.19 -39.98
CA THR A 97 -1.35 -19.43 -41.42
C THR A 97 -0.12 -20.16 -41.96
N LYS A 98 1.03 -20.14 -41.24
CA LYS A 98 2.22 -20.94 -41.60
C LYS A 98 2.02 -22.45 -41.45
N ARG A 99 1.08 -22.88 -40.60
CA ARG A 99 0.84 -24.31 -40.32
C ARG A 99 -0.05 -24.99 -41.35
N LYS A 100 -0.86 -24.24 -42.11
CA LYS A 100 -1.90 -24.79 -43.00
C LYS A 100 -1.62 -24.70 -44.50
N GLY A 101 -0.52 -24.05 -44.92
CA GLY A 101 -0.07 -24.05 -46.32
C GLY A 101 -1.01 -23.28 -47.27
N SER A 102 -0.66 -22.03 -47.56
CA SER A 102 -1.35 -21.09 -48.44
C SER A 102 -2.65 -20.46 -47.89
N MET A 103 -2.71 -19.13 -48.01
CA MET A 103 -3.91 -18.33 -47.73
C MET A 103 -4.56 -17.94 -49.07
N ASN A 104 -5.70 -18.56 -49.40
CA ASN A 104 -6.46 -18.28 -50.63
C ASN A 104 -7.69 -17.41 -50.32
N GLY A 105 -7.49 -16.33 -49.58
CA GLY A 105 -8.56 -15.42 -49.17
C GLY A 105 -8.94 -14.42 -50.27
N LEU A 106 -10.23 -14.18 -50.47
CA LEU A 106 -10.74 -13.13 -51.35
C LEU A 106 -10.72 -11.79 -50.61
N TRP A 107 -9.75 -10.94 -50.92
CA TRP A 107 -9.65 -9.59 -50.35
C TRP A 107 -10.63 -8.64 -51.02
N THR A 108 -11.29 -7.82 -50.21
CA THR A 108 -12.18 -6.74 -50.65
C THR A 108 -11.76 -5.44 -49.99
N LYS A 109 -11.79 -4.34 -50.76
CA LYS A 109 -11.55 -3.00 -50.21
C LYS A 109 -12.85 -2.46 -49.63
N ARG A 110 -12.82 -1.86 -48.43
CA ARG A 110 -14.03 -1.36 -47.75
C ARG A 110 -14.73 -0.23 -48.49
N THR A 111 -13.95 0.69 -49.06
CA THR A 111 -14.48 1.82 -49.82
C THR A 111 -13.75 1.99 -51.16
N GLU A 112 -14.44 2.61 -52.11
CA GLU A 112 -13.85 2.94 -53.42
C GLU A 112 -12.84 4.09 -53.36
N ASN A 113 -12.71 4.77 -52.21
CA ASN A 113 -11.78 5.88 -52.05
C ASN A 113 -10.33 5.39 -52.15
N PRO A 114 -9.50 5.90 -53.07
CA PRO A 114 -8.11 5.48 -53.22
C PRO A 114 -7.25 5.78 -51.97
N TYR A 115 -7.66 6.74 -51.14
CA TYR A 115 -6.99 7.09 -49.88
C TYR A 115 -7.47 6.27 -48.67
N ASP A 116 -8.42 5.35 -48.86
CA ASP A 116 -8.78 4.40 -47.80
C ASP A 116 -7.78 3.24 -47.76
N GLY A 117 -7.36 2.90 -46.54
CA GLY A 117 -6.36 1.89 -46.21
C GLY A 117 -6.94 0.53 -45.84
N TRP A 118 -8.26 0.44 -45.64
CA TRP A 118 -8.91 -0.76 -45.12
C TRP A 118 -9.21 -1.82 -46.18
N TYR A 119 -8.75 -3.04 -45.90
CA TYR A 119 -9.01 -4.23 -46.68
C TYR A 119 -9.51 -5.36 -45.76
N ASP A 120 -10.57 -6.05 -46.17
CA ASP A 120 -11.14 -7.18 -45.45
C ASP A 120 -11.02 -8.47 -46.26
N CYS A 121 -10.73 -9.57 -45.57
CA CYS A 121 -10.66 -10.90 -46.15
C CYS A 121 -11.34 -11.90 -45.22
N GLN A 122 -12.19 -12.74 -45.78
CA GLN A 122 -12.71 -13.90 -45.08
C GLN A 122 -11.77 -15.09 -45.29
N TYR A 123 -11.19 -15.61 -44.20
CA TYR A 123 -10.38 -16.82 -44.22
C TYR A 123 -10.99 -17.86 -43.28
N GLU A 124 -11.45 -18.97 -43.85
CA GLU A 124 -12.28 -19.96 -43.14
C GLU A 124 -13.51 -19.28 -42.48
N SER A 125 -13.59 -19.29 -41.15
CA SER A 125 -14.65 -18.68 -40.35
C SER A 125 -14.27 -17.31 -39.76
N ARG A 126 -13.06 -16.80 -40.03
CA ARG A 126 -12.54 -15.56 -39.44
C ARG A 126 -12.48 -14.43 -40.44
N VAL A 127 -12.73 -13.21 -39.96
CA VAL A 127 -12.60 -11.98 -40.75
C VAL A 127 -11.27 -11.33 -40.41
N ILE A 128 -10.41 -11.19 -41.41
CA ILE A 128 -9.12 -10.51 -41.29
C ILE A 128 -9.27 -9.12 -41.88
N SER A 129 -8.91 -8.09 -41.12
CA SER A 129 -8.97 -6.69 -41.56
C SER A 129 -7.59 -6.05 -41.42
N ILE A 130 -7.12 -5.40 -42.48
CA ILE A 130 -5.83 -4.71 -42.52
C ILE A 130 -6.06 -3.26 -42.91
N ASP A 131 -5.50 -2.34 -42.13
CA ASP A 131 -5.34 -0.95 -42.54
C ASP A 131 -3.88 -0.69 -42.94
N CYS A 132 -3.65 -0.51 -44.24
CA CYS A 132 -2.32 -0.24 -44.78
C CYS A 132 -1.79 1.16 -44.42
N ILE A 133 -2.66 2.08 -43.99
CA ILE A 133 -2.28 3.45 -43.65
C ILE A 133 -1.89 3.54 -42.17
N SER A 134 -2.77 3.07 -41.28
CA SER A 134 -2.52 3.10 -39.85
C SER A 134 -1.63 1.95 -39.37
N GLY A 135 -1.50 0.88 -40.15
CA GLY A 135 -0.77 -0.33 -39.78
C GLY A 135 -1.55 -1.27 -38.87
N THR A 136 -2.86 -1.05 -38.71
CA THR A 136 -3.68 -1.90 -37.83
C THR A 136 -3.97 -3.25 -38.48
N PHE A 137 -3.63 -4.33 -37.79
CA PHE A 137 -3.94 -5.70 -38.19
C PHE A 137 -4.93 -6.34 -37.22
N LEU A 138 -6.13 -6.66 -37.70
CA LEU A 138 -7.21 -7.22 -36.90
C LEU A 138 -7.64 -8.60 -37.40
N ILE A 139 -7.97 -9.48 -36.47
CA ILE A 139 -8.69 -10.74 -36.73
C ILE A 139 -9.94 -10.75 -35.87
N ASP A 140 -11.11 -10.88 -36.47
CA ASP A 140 -12.42 -10.79 -35.82
C ASP A 140 -12.57 -9.52 -34.97
N ASN A 141 -12.08 -8.39 -35.50
CA ASN A 141 -11.98 -7.08 -34.83
C ASN A 141 -11.06 -7.05 -33.58
N MET A 142 -10.17 -8.02 -33.43
CA MET A 142 -9.18 -8.09 -32.34
C MET A 142 -7.76 -7.85 -32.84
N THR A 143 -6.98 -7.07 -32.09
CA THR A 143 -5.58 -6.78 -32.40
C THR A 143 -4.69 -7.99 -32.17
N ILE A 144 -3.63 -8.15 -32.96
CA ILE A 144 -2.62 -9.21 -32.74
C ILE A 144 -1.33 -8.57 -32.27
N GLY A 145 -0.53 -9.32 -31.51
CA GLY A 145 0.72 -8.83 -30.96
C GLY A 145 0.51 -8.37 -29.54
N PHE A 146 -0.43 -7.46 -29.28
CA PHE A 146 -0.59 -6.87 -27.95
C PHE A 146 -2.02 -6.95 -27.43
N LEU A 147 -2.13 -7.00 -26.11
CA LEU A 147 -3.41 -6.90 -25.41
C LEU A 147 -3.98 -5.49 -25.56
N PRO A 148 -5.31 -5.33 -25.71
CA PRO A 148 -5.94 -4.03 -25.75
C PRO A 148 -5.88 -3.31 -24.39
N ASP A 149 -5.93 -1.98 -24.40
CA ASP A 149 -5.91 -1.09 -23.23
C ASP A 149 -6.92 -1.52 -22.13
N LYS A 150 -8.10 -2.00 -22.54
CA LYS A 150 -9.14 -2.48 -21.63
C LYS A 150 -8.68 -3.63 -20.72
N ILE A 151 -7.72 -4.44 -21.19
CA ILE A 151 -7.14 -5.55 -20.42
C ILE A 151 -5.95 -5.04 -19.63
N ILE A 152 -5.05 -4.27 -20.26
CA ILE A 152 -3.81 -3.79 -19.64
C ILE A 152 -4.10 -2.88 -18.43
N PHE A 153 -5.11 -2.01 -18.52
CA PHE A 153 -5.50 -1.11 -17.42
C PHE A 153 -6.48 -1.72 -16.43
N HIS A 154 -6.90 -2.97 -16.63
CA HIS A 154 -7.81 -3.61 -15.70
C HIS A 154 -7.08 -3.86 -14.38
N GLU A 155 -7.72 -3.55 -13.25
CA GLU A 155 -7.11 -3.64 -11.90
C GLU A 155 -6.49 -5.02 -11.63
N THR A 156 -7.17 -6.10 -12.03
CA THR A 156 -6.68 -7.48 -11.89
C THR A 156 -5.42 -7.77 -12.71
N PHE A 157 -5.28 -7.16 -13.90
CA PHE A 157 -4.09 -7.33 -14.73
C PHE A 157 -2.91 -6.56 -14.11
N VAL A 158 -3.11 -5.27 -13.85
CA VAL A 158 -2.07 -4.38 -13.27
C VAL A 158 -1.56 -4.94 -11.94
N ARG A 159 -2.45 -5.47 -11.09
CA ARG A 159 -2.04 -6.03 -9.80
C ARG A 159 -1.03 -7.17 -9.90
N VAL A 160 -1.19 -8.07 -10.89
CA VAL A 160 -0.37 -9.28 -11.00
C VAL A 160 0.78 -9.12 -11.99
N PHE A 161 0.47 -8.59 -13.16
CA PHE A 161 1.39 -8.47 -14.28
C PHE A 161 2.06 -7.09 -14.36
N ASP A 162 1.56 -6.10 -13.61
CA ASP A 162 2.07 -4.74 -13.57
C ASP A 162 2.17 -4.14 -14.99
N ASP A 163 3.38 -3.86 -15.47
CA ASP A 163 3.67 -3.32 -16.79
C ASP A 163 4.22 -4.38 -17.77
N HIS A 164 4.00 -5.67 -17.49
CA HIS A 164 4.48 -6.76 -18.34
C HIS A 164 3.72 -6.80 -19.67
N ILE A 165 4.48 -6.89 -20.77
CA ILE A 165 3.96 -6.90 -22.13
C ILE A 165 3.88 -8.34 -22.62
N PHE A 166 2.65 -8.82 -22.86
CA PHE A 166 2.42 -10.14 -23.46
C PHE A 166 2.29 -10.04 -24.97
N GLU A 167 3.03 -10.90 -25.67
CA GLU A 167 2.82 -11.11 -27.09
C GLU A 167 1.67 -12.10 -27.30
N VAL A 168 0.56 -11.64 -27.88
CA VAL A 168 -0.69 -12.43 -27.98
C VAL A 168 -1.17 -12.64 -29.41
N GLN A 169 -2.02 -13.65 -29.57
CA GLN A 169 -2.77 -13.97 -30.79
C GLN A 169 -4.22 -14.32 -30.44
N VAL A 170 -5.08 -14.33 -31.46
CA VAL A 170 -6.50 -14.68 -31.31
C VAL A 170 -6.67 -16.18 -31.13
N ALA A 171 -7.29 -16.58 -30.01
CA ALA A 171 -7.66 -17.98 -29.75
C ALA A 171 -8.87 -18.41 -30.61
N ASP A 172 -9.22 -19.69 -30.56
CA ASP A 172 -10.41 -20.22 -31.28
C ASP A 172 -11.74 -19.76 -30.67
N SER A 173 -11.72 -19.30 -29.41
CA SER A 173 -12.88 -18.73 -28.74
C SER A 173 -12.99 -17.22 -28.99
N SER A 174 -14.22 -16.76 -29.21
CA SER A 174 -14.52 -15.34 -29.44
C SER A 174 -14.09 -14.47 -28.25
N ASN A 175 -13.46 -13.32 -28.52
CA ASN A 175 -12.99 -12.36 -27.51
C ASN A 175 -11.91 -12.90 -26.54
N THR A 176 -11.14 -13.90 -26.98
CA THR A 176 -10.05 -14.48 -26.18
C THR A 176 -8.70 -14.30 -26.87
N TYR A 177 -7.73 -13.79 -26.12
CA TYR A 177 -6.32 -13.71 -26.51
C TYR A 177 -5.54 -14.85 -25.85
N ILE A 178 -4.61 -15.47 -26.58
CA ILE A 178 -3.66 -16.45 -26.04
C ILE A 178 -2.23 -15.98 -26.31
N THR A 179 -1.30 -16.26 -25.41
CA THR A 179 0.11 -15.91 -25.61
C THR A 179 0.75 -16.69 -26.76
N LYS A 180 1.57 -16.02 -27.58
CA LYS A 180 2.35 -16.65 -28.67
C LYS A 180 3.45 -17.56 -28.14
N HIS A 181 4.09 -17.11 -27.07
CA HIS A 181 5.17 -17.82 -26.40
C HIS A 181 4.67 -18.41 -25.09
N SER A 182 5.33 -19.48 -24.68
CA SER A 182 5.22 -19.95 -23.31
C SER A 182 6.16 -19.19 -22.40
N TYR A 183 5.74 -19.01 -21.16
CA TYR A 183 6.42 -18.19 -20.16
C TYR A 183 6.95 -19.05 -19.00
N HIS A 184 7.87 -18.46 -18.23
CA HIS A 184 8.65 -19.05 -17.13
C HIS A 184 9.70 -20.08 -17.58
N ASP A 185 10.64 -20.44 -16.68
CA ASP A 185 11.75 -21.34 -17.00
C ASP A 185 11.23 -22.66 -17.59
N ASN A 186 11.71 -22.99 -18.79
CA ASN A 186 11.32 -24.11 -19.64
C ASN A 186 10.02 -23.96 -20.45
N GLY A 187 9.38 -22.78 -20.44
CA GLY A 187 8.20 -22.51 -21.28
C GLY A 187 7.02 -23.41 -20.94
N LEU A 188 6.74 -23.57 -19.64
CA LEU A 188 5.77 -24.52 -19.10
C LEU A 188 4.32 -24.07 -19.30
N VAL A 189 4.09 -22.77 -19.45
CA VAL A 189 2.76 -22.15 -19.31
C VAL A 189 2.43 -21.20 -20.46
N GLN A 190 1.16 -21.21 -20.89
CA GLN A 190 0.55 -20.17 -21.72
C GLN A 190 -0.56 -19.44 -20.95
N TYR A 191 -0.75 -18.16 -21.26
CA TYR A 191 -1.82 -17.35 -20.65
C TYR A 191 -2.92 -17.08 -21.67
N GLU A 192 -4.17 -17.21 -21.22
CA GLU A 192 -5.37 -16.81 -21.95
C GLU A 192 -6.05 -15.64 -21.26
N PHE A 193 -6.44 -14.63 -22.03
CA PHE A 193 -7.13 -13.43 -21.56
C PHE A 193 -8.47 -13.33 -22.27
N TYR A 194 -9.55 -13.46 -21.51
CA TYR A 194 -10.91 -13.27 -22.00
C TYR A 194 -11.50 -12.01 -21.38
N PHE A 195 -12.04 -11.13 -22.21
CA PHE A 195 -12.64 -9.88 -21.75
C PHE A 195 -14.12 -9.81 -22.12
N ASN A 196 -14.99 -9.70 -21.12
CA ASN A 196 -16.41 -9.53 -21.33
C ASN A 196 -16.79 -8.04 -21.33
N ASN A 197 -17.02 -7.50 -22.53
CA ASN A 197 -17.41 -6.09 -22.72
C ASN A 197 -18.71 -5.68 -22.01
N ARG A 198 -19.64 -6.61 -21.74
CA ARG A 198 -20.97 -6.25 -21.15
C ARG A 198 -20.90 -6.00 -19.65
N ILE A 199 -20.09 -6.77 -18.95
CA ILE A 199 -19.96 -6.75 -17.48
C ILE A 199 -18.61 -6.19 -17.04
N ASN A 200 -17.78 -5.72 -17.98
CA ASN A 200 -16.45 -5.19 -17.75
C ASN A 200 -15.59 -6.14 -16.88
N GLN A 201 -15.63 -7.43 -17.18
CA GLN A 201 -14.95 -8.47 -16.42
C GLN A 201 -13.81 -9.08 -17.24
N LEU A 202 -12.61 -9.06 -16.67
CA LEU A 202 -11.44 -9.76 -17.19
C LEU A 202 -11.31 -11.14 -16.53
N ILE A 203 -11.21 -12.18 -17.35
CA ILE A 203 -10.88 -13.54 -16.93
C ILE A 203 -9.50 -13.87 -17.48
N ILE A 204 -8.58 -14.20 -16.58
CA ILE A 204 -7.22 -14.62 -16.94
C ILE A 204 -7.09 -16.10 -16.58
N LYS A 205 -6.68 -16.91 -17.55
CA LYS A 205 -6.39 -18.32 -17.35
C LYS A 205 -4.93 -18.61 -17.67
N GLU A 206 -4.42 -19.60 -16.99
CA GLU A 206 -3.10 -20.17 -17.15
C GLU A 206 -3.29 -21.63 -17.58
N GLN A 207 -2.61 -22.04 -18.65
CA GLN A 207 -2.64 -23.39 -19.17
C GLN A 207 -1.24 -23.99 -19.17
N TYR A 208 -1.07 -25.11 -18.48
CA TYR A 208 0.17 -25.89 -18.50
C TYR A 208 0.26 -26.73 -19.77
N ILE A 209 1.33 -26.57 -20.55
CA ILE A 209 1.48 -27.23 -21.85
C ILE A 209 1.59 -28.75 -21.73
N HIS A 210 2.27 -29.25 -20.69
CA HIS A 210 2.52 -30.69 -20.54
C HIS A 210 1.34 -31.46 -19.94
N THR A 211 0.67 -30.90 -18.93
CA THR A 211 -0.42 -31.59 -18.22
C THR A 211 -1.80 -31.17 -18.70
N ASN A 212 -1.88 -30.11 -19.51
CA ASN A 212 -3.13 -29.49 -19.93
C ASN A 212 -4.02 -29.12 -18.72
N ASP A 213 -3.37 -28.71 -17.62
CA ASP A 213 -4.05 -28.18 -16.44
C ASP A 213 -4.33 -26.70 -16.64
N ILE A 214 -5.54 -26.30 -16.26
CA ILE A 214 -6.01 -24.91 -16.41
C ILE A 214 -6.23 -24.35 -15.02
N LEU A 215 -5.57 -23.22 -14.74
CA LEU A 215 -5.81 -22.42 -13.56
C LEU A 215 -6.42 -21.08 -13.97
N GLN A 216 -7.35 -20.57 -13.16
CA GLN A 216 -7.97 -19.28 -13.38
C GLN A 216 -7.59 -18.32 -12.26
N LEU A 217 -7.18 -17.10 -12.62
CA LEU A 217 -6.92 -16.04 -11.64
C LEU A 217 -8.24 -15.56 -11.05
N ILE A 218 -8.36 -15.60 -9.72
CA ILE A 218 -9.48 -15.04 -8.98
C ILE A 218 -9.11 -13.62 -8.54
N PRO A 219 -9.94 -12.61 -8.83
CA PRO A 219 -9.74 -11.26 -8.32
C PRO A 219 -9.69 -11.24 -6.78
N HIS A 220 -8.72 -10.54 -6.21
CA HIS A 220 -8.54 -10.45 -4.75
C HIS A 220 -9.75 -9.87 -4.01
N SER A 221 -10.59 -9.08 -4.70
CA SER A 221 -11.82 -8.50 -4.15
C SER A 221 -12.81 -9.55 -3.64
N PHE A 222 -12.82 -10.75 -4.23
CA PHE A 222 -13.67 -11.86 -3.77
C PHE A 222 -13.30 -12.37 -2.37
N PHE A 223 -12.04 -12.22 -1.96
CA PHE A 223 -11.57 -12.65 -0.63
C PHE A 223 -11.61 -11.53 0.41
N LYS A 224 -12.01 -10.32 0.02
CA LYS A 224 -12.13 -9.19 0.94
C LYS A 224 -13.16 -9.55 2.03
N ASN A 225 -12.77 -9.44 3.29
CA ASN A 225 -13.54 -9.83 4.49
C ASN A 225 -13.71 -11.35 4.71
N GLU A 226 -13.31 -12.20 3.76
CA GLU A 226 -13.30 -13.66 3.96
C GLU A 226 -11.96 -14.17 4.49
N LEU A 227 -10.86 -13.61 3.98
CA LEU A 227 -9.50 -13.94 4.41
C LEU A 227 -8.84 -12.75 5.12
N PRO A 228 -7.87 -13.00 6.02
CA PRO A 228 -7.03 -11.95 6.57
C PRO A 228 -6.30 -11.18 5.45
N ASP A 229 -6.07 -9.89 5.67
CA ASP A 229 -5.51 -8.98 4.67
C ASP A 229 -4.15 -9.45 4.13
N MET A 230 -3.31 -10.06 4.97
CA MET A 230 -2.03 -10.63 4.53
C MET A 230 -2.18 -11.59 3.33
N PHE A 231 -3.20 -12.44 3.34
CA PHE A 231 -3.45 -13.41 2.27
C PHE A 231 -4.05 -12.76 1.03
N VAL A 232 -4.84 -11.68 1.20
CA VAL A 232 -5.49 -10.97 0.09
C VAL A 232 -4.53 -10.01 -0.59
N SER A 233 -3.79 -9.24 0.21
CA SER A 233 -2.97 -8.11 -0.21
C SER A 233 -1.60 -8.52 -0.76
N ASN A 234 -1.00 -9.60 -0.25
CA ASN A 234 0.36 -10.01 -0.64
C ASN A 234 0.43 -11.15 -1.66
N TYR A 235 -0.71 -11.76 -2.02
CA TYR A 235 -0.74 -12.93 -2.91
C TYR A 235 -1.69 -12.75 -4.11
N SER A 236 -1.36 -13.44 -5.20
CA SER A 236 -2.27 -13.72 -6.31
C SER A 236 -2.93 -15.10 -6.12
N HIS A 237 -4.19 -15.24 -6.55
CA HIS A 237 -5.03 -16.40 -6.21
C HIS A 237 -5.38 -17.19 -7.46
N TRP A 238 -4.86 -18.40 -7.60
CA TRP A 238 -5.00 -19.21 -8.81
C TRP A 238 -5.82 -20.47 -8.54
N TRP A 239 -7.03 -20.52 -9.09
CA TRP A 239 -7.95 -21.64 -8.90
C TRP A 239 -7.74 -22.74 -9.93
N ASN A 240 -7.47 -23.94 -9.44
CA ASN A 240 -7.40 -25.16 -10.24
C ASN A 240 -8.74 -25.90 -10.20
N SER A 241 -9.43 -25.95 -11.34
CA SER A 241 -10.74 -26.60 -11.45
C SER A 241 -10.70 -28.13 -11.26
N LYS A 242 -9.58 -28.81 -11.57
CA LYS A 242 -9.46 -30.27 -11.42
C LYS A 242 -9.31 -30.65 -9.95
N ASN A 243 -8.43 -29.94 -9.24
CA ASN A 243 -8.09 -30.25 -7.84
C ASN A 243 -9.02 -29.55 -6.83
N GLN A 244 -9.84 -28.60 -7.28
CA GLN A 244 -10.68 -27.74 -6.42
C GLN A 244 -9.85 -27.04 -5.34
N THR A 245 -8.68 -26.56 -5.75
CA THR A 245 -7.71 -25.86 -4.89
C THR A 245 -7.43 -24.46 -5.42
N ILE A 246 -7.16 -23.52 -4.53
CA ILE A 246 -6.69 -22.18 -4.86
C ILE A 246 -5.26 -22.06 -4.34
N GLU A 247 -4.33 -21.80 -5.26
CA GLU A 247 -2.92 -21.61 -4.97
C GLU A 247 -2.65 -20.12 -4.68
N PHE A 248 -1.99 -19.85 -3.56
CA PHE A 248 -1.52 -18.51 -3.20
C PHE A 248 -0.09 -18.38 -3.72
N ARG A 249 0.08 -17.54 -4.72
CA ARG A 249 1.36 -17.27 -5.37
C ARG A 249 1.82 -15.84 -5.07
N PRO A 250 3.12 -15.53 -5.18
CA PRO A 250 3.59 -14.16 -5.12
C PRO A 250 2.72 -13.23 -5.97
N ILE A 251 2.49 -12.01 -5.47
CA ILE A 251 1.61 -11.06 -6.16
C ILE A 251 2.17 -10.64 -7.52
N HIS A 252 3.49 -10.47 -7.63
CA HIS A 252 4.12 -9.97 -8.85
C HIS A 252 4.59 -11.10 -9.76
N PHE A 253 4.17 -11.06 -11.03
CA PHE A 253 4.53 -12.01 -12.08
C PHE A 253 6.04 -12.14 -12.33
N LYS A 254 6.79 -11.06 -12.11
CA LYS A 254 8.26 -11.02 -12.32
C LYS A 254 9.06 -11.73 -11.22
N ASP A 255 8.40 -12.20 -10.15
CA ASP A 255 9.07 -12.98 -9.12
C ASP A 255 9.55 -14.31 -9.71
N ILE A 256 10.84 -14.64 -9.51
CA ILE A 256 11.48 -15.88 -9.97
C ILE A 256 10.71 -17.11 -9.45
N ASN A 257 10.11 -16.99 -8.27
CA ASN A 257 9.39 -18.08 -7.62
C ASN A 257 7.88 -18.04 -7.87
N PHE A 258 7.38 -17.24 -8.81
CA PHE A 258 5.95 -17.07 -9.05
C PHE A 258 5.19 -18.39 -9.22
N LEU A 259 5.71 -19.34 -10.01
CA LEU A 259 5.08 -20.66 -10.21
C LEU A 259 5.42 -21.70 -9.14
N ASN A 260 6.63 -21.61 -8.58
CA ASN A 260 7.19 -22.66 -7.71
C ASN A 260 6.81 -22.46 -6.25
N ASN A 261 6.74 -21.20 -5.79
CA ASN A 261 6.41 -20.89 -4.41
C ASN A 261 4.89 -20.89 -4.22
N LYS A 262 4.38 -22.03 -3.75
CA LYS A 262 2.99 -22.22 -3.35
C LYS A 262 2.94 -22.21 -1.84
N SER A 263 3.22 -21.10 -1.15
CA SER A 263 3.33 -21.12 0.32
C SER A 263 2.03 -21.58 1.00
N TYR A 264 0.87 -21.25 0.40
CA TYR A 264 -0.45 -21.60 0.90
C TYR A 264 -1.35 -22.19 -0.18
N ILE A 265 -2.21 -23.12 0.23
CA ILE A 265 -3.26 -23.71 -0.61
C ILE A 265 -4.58 -23.69 0.14
N MET A 266 -5.64 -23.20 -0.51
CA MET A 266 -7.01 -23.31 -0.03
C MET A 266 -7.72 -24.47 -0.74
N PHE A 267 -8.27 -25.40 0.04
CA PHE A 267 -9.10 -26.49 -0.47
C PHE A 267 -10.57 -26.08 -0.44
N ILE A 268 -11.20 -25.88 -1.60
CA ILE A 268 -12.60 -25.41 -1.67
C ILE A 268 -13.57 -26.44 -1.09
N ASN A 269 -13.39 -27.71 -1.46
CA ASN A 269 -14.26 -28.80 -1.01
C ASN A 269 -14.23 -28.99 0.51
N ARG A 270 -13.05 -28.77 1.12
CA ARG A 270 -12.84 -28.95 2.56
C ARG A 270 -12.92 -27.65 3.36
N ARG A 271 -12.99 -26.49 2.69
CA ARG A 271 -13.13 -25.13 3.24
C ARG A 271 -12.05 -24.76 4.27
N TYR A 272 -10.79 -25.08 4.00
CA TYR A 272 -9.66 -24.62 4.82
C TYR A 272 -8.47 -24.18 3.97
N VAL A 273 -7.63 -23.32 4.56
CA VAL A 273 -6.34 -22.91 4.01
C VAL A 273 -5.23 -23.59 4.81
N THR A 274 -4.23 -24.14 4.13
CA THR A 274 -3.07 -24.78 4.77
C THR A 274 -1.77 -24.31 4.14
N THR A 275 -0.67 -24.37 4.89
CA THR A 275 0.67 -24.30 4.30
C THR A 275 0.96 -25.56 3.49
N THR A 276 1.87 -25.45 2.52
CA THR A 276 2.33 -26.58 1.69
C THR A 276 3.52 -27.32 2.27
N GLU A 277 3.96 -26.94 3.46
CA GLU A 277 5.03 -27.62 4.18
C GLU A 277 4.63 -29.07 4.49
N GLN A 278 5.46 -30.03 4.05
CA GLN A 278 5.17 -31.45 4.18
C GLN A 278 5.32 -31.95 5.62
N PHE A 279 6.23 -31.35 6.39
CA PHE A 279 6.60 -31.86 7.71
C PHE A 279 5.72 -31.29 8.84
N ASN A 280 5.27 -30.03 8.74
CA ASN A 280 4.43 -29.38 9.74
C ASN A 280 3.38 -28.47 9.07
N PRO A 281 2.34 -29.04 8.45
CA PRO A 281 1.31 -28.24 7.80
C PRO A 281 0.55 -27.43 8.85
N GLN A 282 0.42 -26.13 8.60
CA GLN A 282 -0.32 -25.22 9.45
C GLN A 282 -1.64 -24.85 8.79
N ILE A 283 -2.72 -24.91 9.55
CA ILE A 283 -4.08 -24.64 9.07
C ILE A 283 -4.52 -23.25 9.54
N LEU A 284 -5.04 -22.43 8.62
CA LEU A 284 -5.61 -21.13 8.97
C LEU A 284 -6.90 -21.30 9.76
N ILE A 285 -6.96 -20.69 10.93
CA ILE A 285 -8.18 -20.63 11.74
C ILE A 285 -9.10 -19.56 11.15
N ASN A 286 -10.35 -19.93 10.89
CA ASN A 286 -11.35 -19.01 10.36
C ASN A 286 -11.59 -17.85 11.34
N GLN A 287 -11.52 -16.61 10.84
CA GLN A 287 -11.74 -15.40 11.63
C GLN A 287 -13.17 -15.28 12.18
N SER A 288 -14.15 -16.00 11.63
CA SER A 288 -15.52 -16.06 12.19
C SER A 288 -15.70 -17.10 13.29
N SER A 289 -14.71 -17.96 13.53
CA SER A 289 -14.80 -19.00 14.56
C SER A 289 -14.88 -18.40 15.96
N VAL A 290 -15.60 -19.07 16.86
CA VAL A 290 -15.73 -18.66 18.27
C VAL A 290 -14.37 -18.59 18.95
N PHE A 291 -13.45 -19.51 18.61
CA PHE A 291 -12.09 -19.53 19.13
C PHE A 291 -11.28 -18.29 18.73
N PHE A 292 -11.32 -17.91 17.45
CA PHE A 292 -10.64 -16.68 17.00
C PHE A 292 -11.25 -15.45 17.67
N GLN A 293 -12.58 -15.35 17.69
CA GLN A 293 -13.30 -14.19 18.24
C GLN A 293 -13.05 -14.02 19.74
N SER A 294 -12.96 -15.11 20.51
CA SER A 294 -12.71 -15.03 21.95
C SER A 294 -11.29 -14.52 22.26
N LEU A 295 -10.26 -15.03 21.57
CA LEU A 295 -8.89 -14.55 21.72
C LEU A 295 -8.71 -13.12 21.21
N PHE A 296 -9.28 -12.82 20.04
CA PHE A 296 -9.23 -11.50 19.42
C PHE A 296 -9.84 -10.43 20.34
N ASN A 297 -11.09 -10.60 20.76
CA ASN A 297 -11.78 -9.60 21.58
C ASN A 297 -11.17 -9.45 22.98
N ARG A 298 -10.58 -10.53 23.53
CA ARG A 298 -9.97 -10.49 24.86
C ARG A 298 -8.63 -9.75 24.87
N TYR A 299 -7.77 -9.99 23.88
CA TYR A 299 -6.38 -9.51 23.91
C TYR A 299 -5.98 -8.65 22.72
N PHE A 300 -6.32 -9.07 21.50
CA PHE A 300 -5.69 -8.52 20.29
C PHE A 300 -6.44 -7.36 19.64
N SER A 301 -7.73 -7.17 19.95
CA SER A 301 -8.54 -6.02 19.55
C SER A 301 -7.96 -4.68 20.01
N ARG A 302 -7.08 -4.70 21.02
CA ARG A 302 -6.38 -3.54 21.57
C ARG A 302 -5.13 -3.15 20.79
N LEU A 303 -4.63 -4.02 19.91
CA LEU A 303 -3.41 -3.80 19.13
C LEU A 303 -3.70 -3.49 17.67
N ASP A 304 -4.60 -4.25 17.06
CA ASP A 304 -4.89 -4.15 15.63
C ASP A 304 -6.33 -4.58 15.28
N ASP A 305 -6.77 -4.20 14.08
CA ASP A 305 -8.07 -4.56 13.55
C ASP A 305 -8.09 -6.03 13.09
N LYS A 306 -9.27 -6.66 13.18
CA LYS A 306 -9.52 -8.05 12.77
C LYS A 306 -8.85 -8.48 11.45
N PRO A 307 -8.91 -7.74 10.32
CA PRO A 307 -8.33 -8.20 9.06
C PRO A 307 -6.81 -8.37 9.10
N TYR A 308 -6.09 -7.64 9.96
CA TYR A 308 -4.63 -7.70 10.06
C TYR A 308 -4.14 -8.74 11.07
N ILE A 309 -5.04 -9.55 11.64
CA ILE A 309 -4.72 -10.60 12.58
C ILE A 309 -5.15 -11.95 12.00
N TYR A 310 -4.21 -12.88 11.97
CA TYR A 310 -4.47 -14.26 11.55
C TYR A 310 -3.86 -15.25 12.52
N MET A 311 -4.47 -16.44 12.60
CA MET A 311 -4.04 -17.50 13.49
C MET A 311 -3.84 -18.78 12.69
N MET A 312 -2.68 -19.41 12.86
CA MET A 312 -2.30 -20.65 12.20
C MET A 312 -2.20 -21.76 13.25
N LEU A 313 -2.98 -22.82 13.06
CA LEU A 313 -2.96 -24.01 13.89
C LEU A 313 -1.87 -24.96 13.38
N ASN A 314 -0.88 -25.24 14.21
CA ASN A 314 0.13 -26.26 13.95
C ASN A 314 -0.24 -27.55 14.70
N ASN A 315 -0.38 -28.65 13.95
CA ASN A 315 -0.69 -29.96 14.51
C ASN A 315 0.63 -30.73 14.69
N ILE A 316 1.15 -30.77 15.91
CA ILE A 316 2.39 -31.50 16.21
C ILE A 316 2.09 -32.98 16.42
N ASP A 317 1.01 -33.29 17.16
CA ASP A 317 0.49 -34.65 17.37
C ASP A 317 -1.05 -34.64 17.37
N GLN A 318 -1.70 -35.81 17.41
CA GLN A 318 -3.18 -35.92 17.53
C GLN A 318 -3.76 -35.22 18.76
N THR A 319 -2.93 -34.94 19.78
CA THR A 319 -3.32 -34.33 21.06
C THR A 319 -2.60 -33.02 21.37
N ASN A 320 -1.55 -32.67 20.61
CA ASN A 320 -0.74 -31.47 20.85
C ASN A 320 -0.93 -30.48 19.70
N PHE A 321 -1.63 -29.40 20.02
CA PHE A 321 -1.92 -28.31 19.09
C PHE A 321 -1.26 -27.03 19.59
N ILE A 322 -0.60 -26.31 18.70
CA ILE A 322 -0.04 -25.00 18.99
C ILE A 322 -0.63 -24.00 18.02
N VAL A 323 -1.15 -22.89 18.53
CA VAL A 323 -1.69 -21.82 17.69
C VAL A 323 -0.68 -20.69 17.60
N HIS A 324 -0.25 -20.37 16.38
CA HIS A 324 0.58 -19.23 16.07
C HIS A 324 -0.31 -18.05 15.69
N ILE A 325 -0.18 -16.95 16.41
CA ILE A 325 -1.00 -15.75 16.23
C ILE A 325 -0.09 -14.67 15.65
N HIS A 326 -0.51 -14.05 14.56
CA HIS A 326 0.30 -13.10 13.81
C HIS A 326 -0.48 -11.80 13.60
N LEU A 327 0.15 -10.68 13.94
CA LEU A 327 -0.34 -9.35 13.65
C LEU A 327 0.46 -8.82 12.45
N SER A 328 -0.08 -9.02 11.24
CA SER A 328 0.67 -8.85 9.99
C SER A 328 1.21 -7.44 9.81
N ARG A 329 0.44 -6.44 10.23
CA ARG A 329 0.79 -5.03 10.14
C ARG A 329 1.85 -4.61 11.17
N LEU A 330 1.80 -5.15 12.39
CA LEU A 330 2.78 -4.84 13.44
C LEU A 330 4.05 -5.68 13.37
N GLY A 331 4.03 -6.79 12.63
CA GLY A 331 5.14 -7.74 12.58
C GLY A 331 5.39 -8.47 13.91
N ILE A 332 4.40 -8.51 14.81
CA ILE A 332 4.50 -9.20 16.10
C ILE A 332 3.81 -10.56 16.01
N ALA A 333 4.46 -11.58 16.57
CA ALA A 333 3.89 -12.91 16.66
C ALA A 333 3.81 -13.45 18.10
N PHE A 334 2.79 -14.25 18.35
CA PHE A 334 2.54 -14.94 19.61
C PHE A 334 2.30 -16.43 19.38
N GLN A 335 2.45 -17.21 20.43
CA GLN A 335 2.21 -18.64 20.44
C GLN A 335 1.30 -19.00 21.60
N TYR A 336 0.16 -19.62 21.31
CA TYR A 336 -0.80 -20.09 22.30
C TYR A 336 -0.72 -21.61 22.42
N ASP A 337 -0.50 -22.10 23.64
CA ASP A 337 -0.63 -23.52 24.00
C ASP A 337 -1.95 -23.73 24.76
N PRO A 338 -2.95 -24.39 24.15
CA PRO A 338 -4.25 -24.66 24.77
C PRO A 338 -4.17 -25.45 26.09
N ARG A 339 -3.12 -26.25 26.31
CA ARG A 339 -2.98 -27.09 27.53
C ARG A 339 -2.61 -26.25 28.75
N THR A 340 -1.74 -25.26 28.54
CA THR A 340 -1.33 -24.35 29.60
C THR A 340 -2.22 -23.12 29.70
N ASN A 341 -2.98 -22.83 28.62
CA ASN A 341 -3.77 -21.63 28.43
C ASN A 341 -2.92 -20.34 28.49
N ILE A 342 -1.64 -20.44 28.12
CA ILE A 342 -0.69 -19.33 28.13
C ILE A 342 -0.40 -18.91 26.68
N ILE A 343 -0.38 -17.59 26.45
CA ILE A 343 0.04 -16.99 25.18
C ILE A 343 1.42 -16.39 25.37
N ILE A 344 2.42 -16.96 24.72
CA ILE A 344 3.84 -16.58 24.81
C ILE A 344 4.18 -15.64 23.65
N SER A 345 4.94 -14.58 23.92
CA SER A 345 5.44 -13.69 22.87
C SER A 345 6.64 -14.33 22.16
N ARG A 346 6.72 -14.20 20.84
CA ARG A 346 7.91 -14.62 20.08
C ARG A 346 9.03 -13.58 20.13
N GLU A 347 8.67 -12.30 20.07
CA GLU A 347 9.67 -11.21 20.04
C GLU A 347 10.26 -10.92 21.42
N TYR A 348 9.50 -11.17 22.49
CA TYR A 348 9.95 -10.99 23.86
C TYR A 348 10.06 -12.34 24.56
N SER A 349 11.26 -12.92 24.48
CA SER A 349 11.61 -14.17 25.17
C SER A 349 11.22 -14.13 26.65
N TYR A 350 10.69 -15.25 27.15
CA TYR A 350 10.22 -15.43 28.52
C TYR A 350 9.09 -14.48 28.96
N MET A 351 8.36 -13.86 28.02
CA MET A 351 7.17 -13.06 28.31
C MET A 351 5.90 -13.73 27.77
N CYS A 352 4.83 -13.66 28.55
CA CYS A 352 3.48 -14.08 28.17
C CYS A 352 2.49 -12.93 28.31
N ILE A 353 1.35 -13.04 27.64
CA ILE A 353 0.25 -12.08 27.81
C ILE A 353 -0.28 -12.18 29.24
N ASP A 354 -0.37 -11.04 29.93
CA ASP A 354 -0.94 -10.97 31.27
C ASP A 354 -2.46 -11.22 31.20
N GLU A 355 -3.01 -12.08 32.07
CA GLU A 355 -4.46 -12.29 32.12
C GLU A 355 -5.18 -11.00 32.56
N HIS A 356 -4.51 -10.17 33.38
CA HIS A 356 -4.99 -8.89 33.87
C HIS A 356 -4.35 -7.73 33.08
N GLN A 357 -5.02 -7.34 32.01
CA GLN A 357 -4.55 -6.25 31.14
C GLN A 357 -4.67 -4.84 31.76
N LEU A 358 -5.36 -4.71 32.89
CA LEU A 358 -5.45 -3.45 33.65
C LEU A 358 -4.36 -3.41 34.71
N PHE A 359 -3.44 -2.45 34.60
CA PHE A 359 -2.31 -2.32 35.53
C PHE A 359 -2.35 -1.03 36.38
N GLY A 360 -3.37 -0.19 36.22
CA GLY A 360 -3.65 0.96 37.09
C GLY A 360 -3.07 2.31 36.66
N SER A 361 -2.42 2.41 35.49
CA SER A 361 -2.05 3.67 34.83
C SER A 361 -2.62 3.73 33.42
N LEU A 362 -2.50 4.88 32.75
CA LEU A 362 -3.07 5.16 31.43
C LEU A 362 -4.58 4.83 31.38
N THR A 363 -5.29 5.19 32.45
CA THR A 363 -6.73 4.92 32.60
C THR A 363 -7.52 5.55 31.46
N GLY A 364 -8.33 4.74 30.76
CA GLY A 364 -9.08 5.19 29.59
C GLY A 364 -8.41 4.86 28.25
N LEU A 365 -7.14 4.44 28.24
CA LEU A 365 -6.49 3.93 27.03
C LEU A 365 -7.07 2.57 26.65
N MET A 366 -7.69 2.49 25.47
CA MET A 366 -8.28 1.24 24.97
C MET A 366 -7.25 0.34 24.29
N SER A 367 -6.15 0.93 23.82
CA SER A 367 -5.12 0.25 23.04
C SER A 367 -3.89 -0.06 23.87
N GLY A 368 -3.41 -1.30 23.79
CA GLY A 368 -2.22 -1.75 24.50
C GLY A 368 -2.35 -3.17 25.02
N LEU A 369 -1.24 -3.91 24.94
CA LEU A 369 -1.13 -5.29 25.40
C LEU A 369 -0.03 -5.41 26.45
N LEU A 370 -0.43 -5.78 27.66
CA LEU A 370 0.45 -6.02 28.77
C LEU A 370 1.00 -7.46 28.73
N LEU A 371 2.31 -7.55 28.88
CA LEU A 371 3.07 -8.79 28.99
C LEU A 371 3.70 -8.91 30.38
N SER A 372 3.66 -10.11 30.93
CA SER A 372 4.30 -10.47 32.18
C SER A 372 5.30 -11.61 31.98
N PRO A 373 6.37 -11.70 32.78
CA PRO A 373 7.34 -12.77 32.63
C PRO A 373 6.71 -14.11 32.98
N LEU A 374 7.15 -15.15 32.27
CA LEU A 374 6.66 -16.50 32.39
C LEU A 374 6.95 -17.05 33.80
N SER A 375 5.96 -17.02 34.68
CA SER A 375 6.12 -17.53 36.04
C SER A 375 5.95 -19.05 36.06
N VAL A 376 7.01 -19.77 36.40
CA VAL A 376 6.95 -21.21 36.69
C VAL A 376 6.24 -21.50 38.02
N ASN A 377 6.10 -20.50 38.91
CA ASN A 377 5.52 -20.65 40.24
C ASN A 377 4.49 -19.55 40.55
N LYS A 378 3.23 -19.77 40.15
CA LYS A 378 2.07 -18.89 40.40
C LYS A 378 1.80 -18.54 41.87
N ARG A 379 2.43 -19.22 42.84
CA ARG A 379 2.16 -19.08 44.28
C ARG A 379 2.91 -17.94 44.99
N LYS A 380 3.74 -17.15 44.29
CA LYS A 380 4.56 -16.09 44.92
C LYS A 380 4.53 -14.72 44.23
N MET A 381 3.61 -14.45 43.32
CA MET A 381 3.67 -13.26 42.47
C MET A 381 2.44 -12.37 42.58
N GLU A 382 2.47 -11.49 43.59
CA GLU A 382 1.68 -10.26 43.58
C GLU A 382 2.45 -9.08 42.93
N CYS A 383 3.72 -9.28 42.54
CA CYS A 383 4.54 -8.26 41.87
C CYS A 383 5.48 -8.91 40.86
N TYR A 384 5.35 -8.56 39.58
CA TYR A 384 6.29 -8.93 38.53
C TYR A 384 7.42 -7.89 38.51
N PRO A 385 8.71 -8.25 38.63
CA PRO A 385 9.77 -7.25 38.73
C PRO A 385 9.92 -6.38 37.48
N TYR A 386 9.47 -6.87 36.32
CA TYR A 386 9.50 -6.16 35.04
C TYR A 386 8.39 -6.70 34.12
N ARG A 387 7.34 -5.90 33.89
CA ARG A 387 6.31 -6.17 32.86
C ARG A 387 6.58 -5.29 31.64
N LYS A 388 6.01 -5.64 30.49
CA LYS A 388 6.14 -4.85 29.26
C LYS A 388 4.77 -4.51 28.71
N LEU A 389 4.55 -3.27 28.31
CA LEU A 389 3.34 -2.82 27.65
C LEU A 389 3.68 -2.50 26.19
N ILE A 390 3.05 -3.23 25.26
CA ILE A 390 3.12 -2.96 23.83
C ILE A 390 1.97 -2.03 23.49
N VAL A 391 2.27 -0.86 22.91
CA VAL A 391 1.24 0.09 22.47
C VAL A 391 1.43 0.38 20.98
N PRO A 392 0.41 0.16 20.13
CA PRO A 392 0.49 0.55 18.73
C PRO A 392 0.68 2.07 18.60
N PHE A 393 1.42 2.51 17.58
CA PHE A 393 1.48 3.93 17.24
C PHE A 393 0.34 4.34 16.29
N GLY A 394 -0.20 5.55 16.44
CA GLY A 394 -1.25 6.09 15.60
C GLY A 394 -1.73 7.46 16.10
N GLU A 395 -2.76 8.00 15.45
CA GLU A 395 -3.36 9.26 15.86
C GLU A 395 -4.28 9.05 17.07
N LEU A 396 -4.09 9.86 18.12
CA LEU A 396 -4.85 9.74 19.36
C LEU A 396 -6.12 10.57 19.26
N HIS A 397 -7.26 9.88 19.42
CA HIS A 397 -8.56 10.51 19.54
C HIS A 397 -9.11 10.28 20.94
N SER A 398 -9.78 11.32 21.45
CA SER A 398 -10.52 11.18 22.69
C SER A 398 -12.02 11.18 22.45
N GLU A 399 -12.70 10.24 23.08
CA GLU A 399 -14.15 10.13 23.02
C GLU A 399 -14.73 10.22 24.43
N LYS A 400 -15.78 11.03 24.57
CA LYS A 400 -16.62 11.08 25.77
C LYS A 400 -17.74 10.07 25.61
N THR A 401 -17.60 8.91 26.24
CA THR A 401 -18.68 7.93 26.31
C THR A 401 -19.72 8.41 27.33
N SER A 402 -20.99 8.53 26.95
CA SER A 402 -22.06 9.08 27.80
C SER A 402 -22.29 8.32 29.12
N ASN A 403 -21.77 7.09 29.23
CA ASN A 403 -22.03 6.17 30.34
C ASN A 403 -20.79 5.93 31.22
N ILE A 404 -19.68 6.61 30.97
CA ILE A 404 -18.40 6.39 31.66
C ILE A 404 -17.86 7.74 32.13
N ASP A 405 -17.52 7.85 33.42
CA ASP A 405 -17.06 9.10 34.05
C ASP A 405 -15.60 9.47 33.70
N TYR A 406 -14.91 8.66 32.90
CA TYR A 406 -13.54 8.90 32.44
C TYR A 406 -13.46 8.96 30.91
N GLN A 407 -12.52 9.76 30.40
CA GLN A 407 -12.25 9.89 28.97
C GLN A 407 -11.71 8.57 28.40
N THR A 408 -12.20 8.18 27.22
CA THR A 408 -11.63 7.05 26.47
C THR A 408 -10.69 7.58 25.40
N VAL A 409 -9.52 6.94 25.28
CA VAL A 409 -8.49 7.30 24.30
C VAL A 409 -8.31 6.11 23.35
N ILE A 410 -8.52 6.38 22.07
CA ILE A 410 -8.46 5.40 20.98
C ILE A 410 -7.32 5.80 20.05
N ILE A 411 -6.55 4.80 19.63
CA ILE A 411 -5.45 4.98 18.68
C ILE A 411 -5.98 4.62 17.29
N HIS A 412 -6.24 5.62 16.46
CA HIS A 412 -6.60 5.42 15.07
C HIS A 412 -5.36 5.19 14.21
N ARG A 413 -5.37 4.07 13.48
CA ARG A 413 -4.29 3.66 12.58
C ARG A 413 -4.78 3.73 11.14
N SER A 414 -4.84 4.95 10.59
CA SER A 414 -5.30 5.20 9.21
C SER A 414 -4.32 4.63 8.18
N SER A 415 -4.86 3.99 7.15
CA SER A 415 -4.12 3.36 6.05
C SER A 415 -3.25 4.32 5.23
N SER A 416 -3.48 5.62 5.37
CA SER A 416 -2.81 6.68 4.58
C SER A 416 -1.53 7.23 5.22
N VAL A 417 -1.17 6.80 6.43
CA VAL A 417 -0.03 7.37 7.20
C VAL A 417 1.14 6.39 7.22
N SER A 418 2.37 6.87 6.99
CA SER A 418 3.62 6.09 6.89
C SER A 418 4.03 5.26 8.12
N PHE A 419 3.24 5.29 9.20
CA PHE A 419 3.58 4.70 10.50
C PHE A 419 2.75 3.45 10.86
N LEU A 420 2.05 2.87 9.88
CA LEU A 420 1.19 1.69 10.06
C LEU A 420 1.89 0.48 10.67
N HIS A 421 3.21 0.37 10.64
CA HIS A 421 3.95 -0.78 11.16
C HIS A 421 4.54 -0.54 12.55
N GLN A 422 4.41 0.68 13.07
CA GLN A 422 5.10 1.09 14.28
C GLN A 422 4.29 0.81 15.54
N TYR A 423 5.02 0.49 16.60
CA TYR A 423 4.56 0.34 17.96
C TYR A 423 5.68 0.69 18.93
N PHE A 424 5.32 1.01 20.16
CA PHE A 424 6.25 1.30 21.24
C PHE A 424 6.12 0.26 22.34
N VAL A 425 7.23 0.03 23.03
CA VAL A 425 7.30 -0.85 24.19
C VAL A 425 7.66 -0.02 25.40
N PHE A 426 6.88 -0.18 26.45
CA PHE A 426 7.12 0.45 27.73
C PHE A 426 7.41 -0.59 28.79
N ILE A 427 8.45 -0.38 29.59
CA ILE A 427 8.79 -1.23 30.73
C ILE A 427 8.05 -0.71 31.96
N LEU A 428 7.36 -1.62 32.64
CA LEU A 428 6.72 -1.42 33.92
C LEU A 428 7.62 -1.99 35.01
N ASN A 429 8.09 -1.13 35.91
CA ASN A 429 8.80 -1.54 37.10
C ASN A 429 7.86 -1.50 38.31
N ASP A 430 7.29 -2.65 38.69
CA ASP A 430 6.29 -2.71 39.76
C ASP A 430 6.82 -2.34 41.14
N ARG A 431 8.15 -2.42 41.35
CA ARG A 431 8.79 -2.00 42.61
C ARG A 431 8.90 -0.48 42.70
N LEU A 432 9.32 0.15 41.62
CA LEU A 432 9.47 1.61 41.56
C LEU A 432 8.15 2.32 41.23
N LYS A 433 7.15 1.57 40.73
CA LYS A 433 5.89 2.10 40.21
C LYS A 433 6.09 3.11 39.06
N ILE A 434 7.04 2.79 38.18
CA ILE A 434 7.41 3.65 37.05
C ILE A 434 7.15 2.92 35.73
N LEU A 435 6.54 3.65 34.80
CA LEU A 435 6.43 3.29 33.38
C LEU A 435 7.48 4.07 32.58
N GLN A 436 8.35 3.38 31.84
CA GLN A 436 9.46 3.97 31.09
C GLN A 436 9.51 3.45 29.65
N SER A 437 9.97 4.27 28.71
CA SER A 437 10.27 3.80 27.35
C SER A 437 11.60 3.06 27.30
N THR A 438 11.72 2.06 26.43
CA THR A 438 12.96 1.29 26.28
C THR A 438 14.01 2.05 25.48
N ASP A 439 13.63 2.71 24.39
CA ASP A 439 14.57 3.24 23.41
C ASP A 439 14.01 4.46 22.67
N SER A 440 14.91 5.40 22.34
CA SER A 440 14.70 6.67 21.62
C SER A 440 13.90 7.77 22.34
N PRO A 441 14.27 9.07 22.15
CA PRO A 441 13.48 10.19 22.66
C PRO A 441 12.02 10.18 22.21
N THR A 442 11.79 9.66 21.01
CA THR A 442 10.48 9.44 20.41
C THR A 442 9.56 8.58 21.28
N GLY A 443 10.06 7.48 21.84
CA GLY A 443 9.27 6.62 22.71
C GLY A 443 8.88 7.32 24.02
N TRP A 444 9.76 8.16 24.56
CA TRP A 444 9.46 8.99 25.74
C TRP A 444 8.41 10.06 25.43
N LEU A 445 8.51 10.73 24.28
CA LEU A 445 7.51 11.69 23.81
C LEU A 445 6.15 11.03 23.63
N TYR A 446 6.11 9.82 23.05
CA TYR A 446 4.85 9.08 22.90
C TYR A 446 4.25 8.73 24.26
N LEU A 447 5.07 8.26 25.20
CA LEU A 447 4.60 7.95 26.55
C LEU A 447 4.05 9.19 27.26
N ALA A 448 4.72 10.33 27.13
CA ALA A 448 4.26 11.60 27.68
C ALA A 448 2.92 12.03 27.06
N LEU A 449 2.77 11.89 25.75
CA LEU A 449 1.53 12.17 25.04
C LEU A 449 0.38 11.25 25.50
N LEU A 450 0.64 9.95 25.67
CA LEU A 450 -0.35 9.01 26.21
C LEU A 450 -0.81 9.44 27.61
N HIS A 451 0.11 9.73 28.53
CA HIS A 451 -0.22 10.20 29.87
C HIS A 451 -0.99 11.54 29.86
N ALA A 452 -0.62 12.47 28.98
CA ALA A 452 -1.32 13.75 28.83
C ALA A 452 -2.77 13.55 28.38
N MET A 453 -2.99 12.65 27.42
CA MET A 453 -4.32 12.36 26.86
C MET A 453 -5.17 11.49 27.79
N THR A 454 -4.58 10.61 28.60
CA THR A 454 -5.29 9.74 29.56
C THR A 454 -5.29 10.33 30.98
N SER A 455 -5.07 11.64 31.12
CA SER A 455 -5.02 12.28 32.42
C SER A 455 -6.39 12.19 33.12
N HIS A 456 -6.41 12.34 34.43
CA HIS A 456 -7.62 12.51 35.23
C HIS A 456 -7.28 13.45 36.39
N THR A 457 -8.30 14.10 36.97
CA THR A 457 -8.17 14.85 38.22
C THR A 457 -7.68 14.01 39.41
N LEU A 458 -7.80 12.69 39.35
CA LEU A 458 -7.37 11.78 40.40
C LEU A 458 -6.05 11.11 40.00
N PRO A 459 -5.11 10.93 40.93
CA PRO A 459 -3.90 10.17 40.67
C PRO A 459 -4.23 8.72 40.28
N ASP A 460 -3.47 8.19 39.33
CA ASP A 460 -3.63 6.80 38.93
C ASP A 460 -3.11 5.83 40.01
N GLN A 461 -3.66 4.63 40.06
CA GLN A 461 -3.38 3.65 41.12
C GLN A 461 -1.97 3.10 41.06
N TYR A 462 -1.33 3.13 39.89
CA TYR A 462 -0.03 2.53 39.69
C TYR A 462 1.09 3.48 40.11
N THR A 463 1.16 4.66 39.49
CA THR A 463 2.21 5.67 39.71
C THR A 463 1.92 6.57 40.91
N GLY A 464 0.67 6.67 41.34
CA GLY A 464 0.26 7.62 42.39
C GLY A 464 0.30 9.08 41.92
N MET A 465 0.35 9.31 40.60
CA MET A 465 0.38 10.62 39.97
C MET A 465 -0.77 10.73 38.97
N THR A 466 -1.22 11.95 38.69
CA THR A 466 -2.12 12.21 37.56
C THR A 466 -1.37 12.04 36.23
N GLY A 467 -2.09 11.74 35.16
CA GLY A 467 -1.48 11.68 33.83
C GLY A 467 -0.81 12.99 33.41
N MET A 468 -1.37 14.14 33.80
CA MET A 468 -0.75 15.45 33.57
C MET A 468 0.60 15.58 34.28
N GLU A 469 0.66 15.31 35.58
CA GLU A 469 1.91 15.38 36.35
C GLU A 469 2.96 14.44 35.77
N ARG A 470 2.55 13.22 35.39
CA ARG A 470 3.46 12.25 34.79
C ARG A 470 3.94 12.69 33.41
N ALA A 471 3.09 13.26 32.58
CA ALA A 471 3.47 13.79 31.27
C ALA A 471 4.50 14.93 31.41
N PHE A 472 4.28 15.88 32.32
CA PHE A 472 5.23 16.96 32.59
C PHE A 472 6.57 16.44 33.13
N GLN A 473 6.53 15.47 34.05
CA GLN A 473 7.73 14.83 34.55
C GLN A 473 8.54 14.17 33.43
N LEU A 474 7.88 13.52 32.48
CA LEU A 474 8.53 12.88 31.32
C LEU A 474 9.10 13.91 30.34
N LEU A 475 8.33 14.95 29.97
CA LEU A 475 8.76 16.00 29.05
C LEU A 475 9.95 16.81 29.58
N ASN A 476 9.99 17.01 30.91
CA ASN A 476 11.10 17.69 31.58
C ASN A 476 12.31 16.79 31.84
N SER A 477 12.19 15.47 31.60
CA SER A 477 13.30 14.54 31.76
C SER A 477 14.23 14.56 30.55
N ALA A 478 15.50 14.20 30.78
CA ALA A 478 16.47 14.02 29.70
C ALA A 478 16.07 12.91 28.71
N GLY A 479 15.09 12.05 29.05
CA GLY A 479 14.60 11.01 28.14
C GLY A 479 13.89 11.55 26.91
N CYS A 480 13.27 12.74 27.00
CA CYS A 480 12.64 13.40 25.84
C CYS A 480 13.62 14.29 25.05
N TRP A 481 14.88 14.41 25.50
CA TRP A 481 15.87 15.23 24.82
C TRP A 481 16.54 14.40 23.73
N SER A 482 16.82 15.05 22.59
CA SER A 482 17.50 14.44 21.46
C SER A 482 18.85 15.12 21.26
N ASP A 483 19.88 14.32 20.97
CA ASP A 483 21.19 14.77 20.53
C ASP A 483 21.23 15.06 19.02
N GLN A 484 20.14 14.79 18.31
CA GLN A 484 19.95 15.06 16.88
C GLN A 484 18.66 15.88 16.62
N PRO A 485 18.51 16.52 15.45
CA PRO A 485 17.24 17.08 15.03
C PRO A 485 16.10 16.04 15.08
N PHE A 486 14.95 16.42 15.63
CA PHE A 486 13.80 15.53 15.72
C PHE A 486 13.30 15.09 14.34
N ASP A 487 13.05 13.80 14.22
CA ASP A 487 12.41 13.23 13.03
C ASP A 487 10.95 13.68 12.90
N SER A 488 10.39 13.49 11.71
CA SER A 488 9.01 13.89 11.40
C SER A 488 7.97 13.33 12.38
N LEU A 489 8.21 12.14 12.93
CA LEU A 489 7.31 11.49 13.85
C LEU A 489 7.40 12.08 15.26
N SER A 490 8.60 12.37 15.77
CA SER A 490 8.74 13.08 17.05
C SER A 490 8.14 14.49 16.98
N LEU A 491 8.33 15.18 15.85
CA LEU A 491 7.68 16.47 15.59
C LEU A 491 6.16 16.38 15.58
N ASN A 492 5.60 15.33 14.97
CA ASN A 492 4.16 15.06 15.02
C ASN A 492 3.67 14.86 16.47
N MET A 493 4.36 14.04 17.27
CA MET A 493 4.02 13.87 18.68
C MET A 493 4.07 15.17 19.47
N LEU A 494 5.13 15.98 19.31
CA LEU A 494 5.27 17.28 19.95
C LEU A 494 4.17 18.25 19.52
N SER A 495 3.75 18.19 18.26
CA SER A 495 2.63 18.98 17.75
C SER A 495 1.29 18.57 18.37
N GLN A 496 1.08 17.26 18.59
CA GLN A 496 -0.11 16.74 19.28
C GLN A 496 -0.10 17.14 20.76
N ILE A 497 1.04 17.07 21.44
CA ILE A 497 1.21 17.53 22.83
C ILE A 497 0.90 19.03 22.92
N ALA A 498 1.44 19.85 22.01
CA ALA A 498 1.19 21.29 21.98
C ALA A 498 -0.30 21.61 21.80
N ALA A 499 -1.00 20.85 20.94
CA ALA A 499 -2.42 21.02 20.67
C ALA A 499 -3.35 20.69 21.86
N ILE A 500 -2.84 20.07 22.93
CA ILE A 500 -3.57 19.89 24.19
C ILE A 500 -3.73 21.24 24.91
N SER A 501 -2.81 22.18 24.73
CA SER A 501 -2.95 23.53 25.29
C SER A 501 -4.13 24.26 24.64
N PRO A 502 -4.96 24.97 25.43
CA PRO A 502 -6.06 25.75 24.89
C PRO A 502 -5.52 26.90 24.04
N LYS A 503 -6.26 27.26 22.98
CA LYS A 503 -5.91 28.42 22.15
C LYS A 503 -6.31 29.69 22.91
N VAL A 504 -5.44 30.69 22.89
CA VAL A 504 -5.63 31.92 23.66
C VAL A 504 -5.37 33.11 22.77
N ASP A 505 -6.30 34.06 22.77
CA ASP A 505 -6.26 35.30 22.01
C ASP A 505 -6.94 36.44 22.76
N TYR A 506 -6.84 37.66 22.25
CA TYR A 506 -7.60 38.79 22.77
C TYR A 506 -8.86 39.04 21.92
N TYR A 507 -9.91 39.53 22.58
CA TYR A 507 -11.12 39.99 21.91
C TYR A 507 -11.39 41.48 22.20
N PRO A 508 -11.72 42.28 21.16
CA PRO A 508 -11.57 41.95 19.73
C PRO A 508 -10.09 41.87 19.34
N GLU A 509 -9.74 41.18 18.24
CA GLU A 509 -8.35 40.83 17.87
C GLU A 509 -7.36 42.01 17.83
N HIS A 510 -7.86 43.23 17.57
CA HIS A 510 -7.05 44.45 17.48
C HIS A 510 -6.83 45.16 18.83
N LEU A 511 -7.35 44.61 19.93
CA LEU A 511 -7.28 45.21 21.27
C LEU A 511 -6.92 44.15 22.31
N THR A 512 -6.21 44.55 23.37
CA THR A 512 -5.79 43.68 24.48
C THR A 512 -6.72 43.76 25.70
N TYR A 513 -8.01 44.10 25.51
CA TYR A 513 -8.94 44.37 26.62
C TYR A 513 -9.58 43.14 27.26
N MET A 514 -9.84 42.08 26.50
CA MET A 514 -10.50 40.87 27.01
C MET A 514 -9.75 39.62 26.57
N GLU A 515 -9.39 38.77 27.53
CA GLU A 515 -8.76 37.48 27.29
C GLU A 515 -9.82 36.45 26.83
N LYS A 516 -9.58 35.81 25.70
CA LYS A 516 -10.44 34.77 25.13
C LYS A 516 -9.68 33.45 25.14
N ILE A 517 -10.23 32.46 25.86
CA ILE A 517 -9.69 31.10 25.92
C ILE A 517 -10.60 30.18 25.13
N ASP A 518 -10.11 29.70 23.99
CA ASP A 518 -10.76 28.69 23.16
C ASP A 518 -10.25 27.31 23.55
N TRP A 519 -10.93 26.70 24.53
CA TRP A 519 -10.67 25.33 24.96
C TRP A 519 -10.91 24.33 23.83
N ASN A 520 -10.04 23.33 23.74
CA ASN A 520 -10.17 22.24 22.78
C ASN A 520 -11.45 21.43 23.08
N LYS A 521 -12.37 21.39 22.13
CA LYS A 521 -13.67 20.70 22.28
C LYS A 521 -13.61 19.23 21.84
N ASN A 522 -12.46 18.75 21.36
CA ASN A 522 -12.28 17.41 20.78
C ASN A 522 -12.17 16.32 21.85
N GLY A 523 -13.12 16.30 22.78
CA GLY A 523 -13.27 15.26 23.81
C GLY A 523 -12.40 15.41 25.06
N ILE A 524 -11.35 16.25 25.04
CA ILE A 524 -10.43 16.45 26.17
C ILE A 524 -11.09 17.33 27.26
N PRO A 525 -11.17 16.88 28.53
CA PRO A 525 -11.65 17.68 29.65
C PRO A 525 -10.80 18.93 29.91
N TYR A 526 -11.46 20.01 30.35
CA TYR A 526 -10.82 21.30 30.60
C TYR A 526 -9.69 21.21 31.64
N SER A 527 -9.83 20.36 32.65
CA SER A 527 -8.82 20.14 33.70
C SER A 527 -7.50 19.54 33.18
N MET A 528 -7.49 19.00 31.96
CA MET A 528 -6.30 18.39 31.34
C MET A 528 -5.57 19.34 30.40
N GLN A 529 -6.22 20.44 30.00
CA GLN A 529 -5.70 21.40 29.04
C GLN A 529 -4.79 22.42 29.74
N HIS A 530 -3.58 21.98 30.08
CA HIS A 530 -2.58 22.79 30.76
C HIS A 530 -1.91 23.80 29.82
N PHE A 531 -1.80 25.08 30.22
CA PHE A 531 -1.23 26.16 29.38
C PHE A 531 0.26 25.97 29.02
N GLY A 532 0.97 25.15 29.77
CA GLY A 532 2.40 24.86 29.58
C GLY A 532 2.77 23.81 28.54
N TYR A 533 1.84 22.99 28.02
CA TYR A 533 2.22 21.93 27.07
C TYR A 533 2.84 22.48 25.78
N TYR A 534 2.23 23.54 25.22
CA TYR A 534 2.74 24.24 24.04
C TYR A 534 4.15 24.80 24.28
N LEU A 535 4.36 25.44 25.44
CA LEU A 535 5.63 26.04 25.79
C LEU A 535 6.75 24.99 25.96
N LEU A 536 6.45 23.83 26.54
CA LEU A 536 7.39 22.72 26.63
C LEU A 536 7.72 22.11 25.27
N ALA A 537 6.70 21.83 24.47
CA ALA A 537 6.88 21.25 23.15
C ALA A 537 7.74 22.17 22.27
N LYS A 538 7.44 23.47 22.25
CA LYS A 538 8.22 24.48 21.53
C LYS A 538 9.68 24.50 21.98
N ARG A 539 9.93 24.53 23.30
CA ARG A 539 11.30 24.48 23.84
C ARG A 539 12.06 23.24 23.37
N LEU A 540 11.45 22.05 23.42
CA LEU A 540 12.11 20.82 23.00
C LEU A 540 12.50 20.89 21.52
N ILE A 541 11.62 21.40 20.65
CA ILE A 541 11.92 21.57 19.23
C ILE A 541 13.04 22.59 19.03
N GLU A 542 12.96 23.77 19.64
CA GLU A 542 13.99 24.80 19.55
C GLU A 542 15.37 24.29 20.02
N THR A 543 15.40 23.54 21.13
CA THR A 543 16.64 22.93 21.64
C THR A 543 17.22 21.93 20.66
N SER A 544 16.36 21.12 20.02
CA SER A 544 16.79 20.15 19.00
C SER A 544 17.29 20.83 17.73
N GLN A 545 16.68 21.94 17.30
CA GLN A 545 17.09 22.72 16.14
C GLN A 545 18.43 23.45 16.34
N GLN A 546 18.78 23.82 17.57
CA GLN A 546 20.11 24.36 17.86
C GLN A 546 21.24 23.39 17.48
N LEU A 547 20.95 22.10 17.36
CA LEU A 547 21.92 21.07 16.95
C LEU A 547 21.95 20.86 15.43
N GLU A 548 21.03 21.46 14.66
CA GLU A 548 20.87 21.25 13.21
C GLU A 548 22.16 21.55 12.42
N PHE A 549 22.95 22.53 12.86
CA PHE A 549 24.22 22.88 12.20
C PHE A 549 25.25 21.75 12.19
N MET A 550 25.13 20.75 13.08
CA MET A 550 26.02 19.59 13.15
C MET A 550 25.62 18.46 12.19
N TYR A 551 24.42 18.54 11.60
CA TYR A 551 23.85 17.48 10.76
C TYR A 551 23.66 17.95 9.31
N SER A 552 23.64 17.01 8.37
CA SER A 552 23.48 17.33 6.95
C SER A 552 22.07 17.86 6.63
N PRO A 553 21.93 18.79 5.67
CA PRO A 553 20.66 19.46 5.34
C PRO A 553 19.57 18.50 4.81
N SER A 554 19.91 17.26 4.46
CA SER A 554 18.96 16.20 4.09
C SER A 554 18.04 15.76 5.25
N ILE A 555 18.40 16.09 6.49
CA ILE A 555 17.63 15.75 7.71
C ILE A 555 16.80 16.96 8.20
N SER A 556 16.91 18.13 7.56
CA SER A 556 16.17 19.34 7.96
C SER A 556 14.65 19.14 7.80
N THR A 557 13.99 18.80 8.90
CA THR A 557 12.54 18.74 8.99
C THR A 557 12.02 20.13 9.32
N LYS A 558 11.13 20.66 8.48
CA LYS A 558 10.50 21.96 8.71
C LYS A 558 9.76 21.98 10.04
N MET A 559 9.72 23.16 10.67
CA MET A 559 8.92 23.38 11.87
C MET A 559 7.45 23.01 11.60
N PRO A 560 6.77 22.34 12.54
CA PRO A 560 5.35 22.08 12.39
C PRO A 560 4.56 23.39 12.29
N GLU A 561 3.53 23.43 11.44
CA GLU A 561 2.70 24.63 11.18
C GLU A 561 2.12 25.26 12.44
N ILE A 562 1.87 24.46 13.49
CA ILE A 562 1.36 24.91 14.80
C ILE A 562 2.29 25.95 15.45
N PHE A 563 3.60 25.86 15.20
CA PHE A 563 4.60 26.79 15.74
C PHE A 563 4.93 27.95 14.78
N GLU A 564 4.62 27.82 13.49
CA GLU A 564 4.88 28.88 12.48
C GLU A 564 3.71 29.88 12.36
N ASN A 565 2.46 29.42 12.45
CA ASN A 565 1.30 30.20 11.99
C ASN A 565 0.72 31.24 12.98
N LYS A 566 1.45 31.67 14.03
CA LYS A 566 0.91 32.52 15.13
C LYS A 566 -0.45 32.04 15.67
N LEU A 567 -0.76 30.74 15.56
CA LEU A 567 -2.02 30.14 15.99
C LEU A 567 -2.24 30.24 17.50
N TYR A 568 -1.17 30.48 18.25
CA TYR A 568 -1.19 30.72 19.68
C TYR A 568 -0.58 32.09 19.97
N ASN A 569 -1.28 32.92 20.74
CA ASN A 569 -0.69 34.13 21.32
C ASN A 569 0.23 33.76 22.49
N GLU A 570 1.51 33.56 22.19
CA GLU A 570 2.50 33.11 23.18
C GLU A 570 2.64 34.03 24.40
N SER A 571 2.56 35.35 24.21
CA SER A 571 2.64 36.29 25.34
C SER A 571 1.46 36.13 26.29
N LEU A 572 0.25 35.98 25.75
CA LEU A 572 -0.94 35.75 26.56
C LEU A 572 -0.90 34.36 27.21
N LEU A 573 -0.43 33.33 26.51
CA LEU A 573 -0.28 31.98 27.05
C LEU A 573 0.70 31.94 28.23
N LYS A 574 1.83 32.65 28.12
CA LYS A 574 2.82 32.80 29.21
C LYS A 574 2.21 33.54 30.41
N LYS A 575 1.43 34.61 30.17
CA LYS A 575 0.71 35.35 31.21
C LYS A 575 -0.30 34.46 31.93
N LEU A 576 -1.12 33.71 31.19
CA LEU A 576 -2.11 32.79 31.74
C LEU A 576 -1.43 31.66 32.51
N TYR A 577 -0.39 31.04 31.97
CA TYR A 577 0.40 30.06 32.71
C TYR A 577 0.88 30.62 34.04
N TRP A 578 1.44 31.84 34.06
CA TRP A 578 1.95 32.47 35.28
C TRP A 578 0.83 32.72 36.31
N ASN A 579 -0.33 33.22 35.86
CA ASN A 579 -1.49 33.46 36.72
C ASN A 579 -2.00 32.17 37.38
N TYR A 580 -1.99 31.06 36.64
CA TYR A 580 -2.45 29.75 37.12
C TYR A 580 -1.34 28.88 37.72
N ARG A 581 -0.09 29.34 37.74
CA ARG A 581 1.10 28.56 38.17
C ARG A 581 0.91 27.89 39.53
N ASP A 582 0.38 28.63 40.49
CA ASP A 582 0.21 28.14 41.86
C ASP A 582 -0.99 27.20 42.05
N SER A 583 -1.87 27.10 41.04
CA SER A 583 -2.92 26.09 40.99
C SER A 583 -2.42 24.72 40.53
N TYR A 584 -1.25 24.67 39.88
CA TYR A 584 -0.64 23.42 39.43
C TYR A 584 0.26 22.81 40.51
N ASN A 585 0.21 21.47 40.59
CA ASN A 585 1.18 20.71 41.38
C ASN A 585 2.61 21.08 40.92
N PRO A 586 3.56 21.28 41.85
CA PRO A 586 4.97 21.55 41.51
C PRO A 586 5.57 20.61 40.45
N ILE A 587 5.14 19.36 40.37
CA ILE A 587 5.62 18.39 39.38
C ILE A 587 5.12 18.71 37.96
N ALA A 588 3.93 19.30 37.85
CA ALA A 588 3.32 19.73 36.58
C ALA A 588 3.71 21.16 36.16
N ARG A 589 4.73 21.76 36.81
CA ARG A 589 5.22 23.09 36.44
C ARG A 589 6.26 23.02 35.32
N LEU A 590 6.41 24.14 34.61
CA LEU A 590 7.50 24.34 33.68
C LEU A 590 8.85 24.33 34.41
N PRO A 591 9.95 23.92 33.76
CA PRO A 591 11.29 24.04 34.30
C PRO A 591 11.58 25.47 34.77
N LYS A 592 12.33 25.59 35.87
CA LYS A 592 12.64 26.86 36.51
C LYS A 592 13.19 27.92 35.55
N GLU A 593 14.06 27.52 34.62
CA GLU A 593 14.61 28.40 33.58
C GLU A 593 13.52 29.02 32.68
N ILE A 594 12.48 28.26 32.34
CA ILE A 594 11.35 28.78 31.55
C ILE A 594 10.51 29.73 32.39
N GLU A 595 10.25 29.36 33.66
CA GLU A 595 9.50 30.22 34.57
C GLU A 595 10.20 31.57 34.79
N GLU A 596 11.52 31.57 34.98
CA GLU A 596 12.33 32.79 35.10
C GLU A 596 12.27 33.63 33.81
N ASN A 597 12.34 33.00 32.63
CA ASN A 597 12.19 33.69 31.35
C ASN A 597 10.79 34.30 31.16
N ILE A 598 9.74 33.58 31.59
CA ILE A 598 8.35 34.08 31.56
C ILE A 598 8.23 35.31 32.47
N LEU A 599 8.76 35.21 33.69
CA LEU A 599 8.73 36.30 34.65
C LEU A 599 9.39 37.56 34.11
N CYS A 600 10.61 37.43 33.55
CA CYS A 600 11.31 38.54 32.91
C CYS A 600 10.50 39.15 31.76
N SER A 601 9.84 38.32 30.93
CA SER A 601 9.04 38.82 29.80
C SER A 601 7.78 39.60 30.25
N LEU A 602 7.19 39.24 31.39
CA LEU A 602 6.02 39.91 31.94
C LEU A 602 6.36 41.27 32.57
N TYR A 603 7.58 41.46 33.08
CA TYR A 603 8.03 42.75 33.63
C TYR A 603 8.60 43.72 32.59
N VAL A 604 8.88 43.26 31.37
CA VAL A 604 9.46 44.10 30.29
C VAL A 604 8.39 44.67 29.36
N THR A 605 7.12 44.27 29.49
CA THR A 605 6.00 44.84 28.73
C THR A 605 5.32 45.94 29.55
N PRO A 606 5.38 47.23 29.12
CA PRO A 606 4.75 48.34 29.82
C PRO A 606 3.22 48.35 29.74
#